data_AF-A0A527ZJR7-F1
#
_entry.id   AF-A0A527ZJR7-F1
#
_cell.length_a   1.000
_cell.length_b   1.000
_cell.length_c   1.000
_cell.angle_alpha   90.00
_cell.angle_beta   90.00
_cell.angle_gamma   90.00
#
_symmetry.space_group_name_H-M   'P 1'
#
loop_
_entity.id
_entity.type
_entity.pdbx_description
1 polymer ?
#
loop_
_entity_poly.entity_id
_entity_poly.type
_entity_poly.pdbx_seq_one_letter_code
_entity_poly.pdbx_strand_id
1 'polypeptide(L)'
;MDAIGPGEPGSIARRRPVPGPEIRVRQGERVRVEVENGLAEKTTVHWHRVRVPHAMDGVPHLTQKPIGAGERFVYEFDAVDVGICWYHPHQRSFEQVGRGLYGPLIIEEPKAVRADREVTWMLGD
;
A
#
# COMPACT_ATOMS: atom_id res chain seq x y z
N MET A 1 6.39 -3.91 -8.52
CA MET A 1 7.25 -4.19 -7.35
C MET A 1 6.43 -3.84 -6.14
N ASP A 2 6.02 -4.70 -5.22
CA ASP A 2 6.15 -6.15 -5.03
C ASP A 2 4.81 -6.66 -4.46
N ALA A 3 4.50 -7.93 -4.68
CA ALA A 3 3.26 -8.59 -4.23
C ALA A 3 2.94 -8.39 -2.72
N ILE A 4 1.65 -8.35 -2.41
CA ILE A 4 1.10 -8.36 -1.04
C ILE A 4 0.65 -9.80 -0.76
N GLY A 5 1.37 -10.56 0.09
CA GLY A 5 1.16 -12.01 0.26
C GLY A 5 2.11 -12.72 1.26
N PRO A 6 1.68 -13.73 2.06
CA PRO A 6 2.54 -14.58 2.87
C PRO A 6 3.26 -15.58 1.94
N GLY A 7 4.49 -15.95 2.27
CA GLY A 7 5.28 -16.87 1.43
C GLY A 7 4.70 -18.29 1.39
N GLU A 8 4.80 -18.94 0.23
CA GLU A 8 4.58 -20.39 0.11
C GLU A 8 5.71 -21.18 0.80
N PRO A 9 5.40 -22.31 1.47
CA PRO A 9 6.42 -23.21 1.99
C PRO A 9 7.08 -23.99 0.85
N GLY A 10 8.35 -23.72 0.56
CA GLY A 10 9.19 -24.58 -0.29
C GLY A 10 10.01 -23.88 -1.38
N SER A 11 9.72 -22.62 -1.69
CA SER A 11 10.70 -21.76 -2.37
C SER A 11 11.48 -20.97 -1.31
N ILE A 12 12.68 -20.49 -1.62
CA ILE A 12 13.41 -19.53 -0.78
C ILE A 12 12.57 -18.25 -0.74
N ALA A 13 11.54 -18.22 0.09
CA ALA A 13 10.57 -17.15 0.21
C ALA A 13 11.35 -15.90 0.65
N ARG A 14 11.48 -14.95 -0.28
CA ARG A 14 12.06 -13.64 0.02
C ARG A 14 11.25 -13.08 1.19
N ARG A 15 11.85 -12.99 2.39
CA ARG A 15 11.22 -12.32 3.53
C ARG A 15 10.79 -10.93 3.07
N ARG A 16 9.49 -10.65 3.10
CA ARG A 16 8.99 -9.30 2.82
C ARG A 16 9.25 -8.45 4.06
N PRO A 17 9.70 -7.19 3.91
CA PRO A 17 9.86 -6.31 5.04
C PRO A 17 8.49 -6.07 5.69
N VAL A 18 8.49 -5.99 7.02
CA VAL A 18 7.37 -5.48 7.81
C VAL A 18 7.94 -4.29 8.58
N PRO A 19 7.46 -3.05 8.34
CA PRO A 19 6.43 -2.66 7.36
C PRO A 19 6.82 -2.95 5.90
N GLY A 20 5.83 -2.97 5.01
CA GLY A 20 6.03 -3.01 3.56
C GLY A 20 6.87 -1.83 3.04
N PRO A 21 7.31 -1.89 1.77
CA PRO A 21 8.19 -0.87 1.20
C PRO A 21 7.59 0.54 1.28
N GLU A 22 8.43 1.53 1.59
CA GLU A 22 8.03 2.93 1.46
C GLU A 22 7.78 3.28 0.00
N ILE A 23 6.60 3.82 -0.28
CA ILE A 23 6.28 4.43 -1.57
C ILE A 23 6.48 5.93 -1.39
N ARG A 24 7.32 6.53 -2.23
CA ARG A 24 7.62 7.96 -2.20
C ARG A 24 7.44 8.55 -3.59
N VAL A 25 6.60 9.57 -3.68
CA VAL A 25 6.23 10.25 -4.93
C VAL A 25 6.15 11.76 -4.68
N ARG A 26 6.24 12.58 -5.72
CA ARG A 26 6.05 14.03 -5.62
C ARG A 26 4.60 14.41 -5.84
N GLN A 27 4.15 15.50 -5.22
CA GLN A 27 2.84 16.07 -5.52
C GLN A 27 2.66 16.31 -7.03
N GLY A 28 1.51 15.88 -7.56
CA GLY A 28 1.16 15.98 -8.97
C GLY A 28 1.65 14.81 -9.84
N GLU A 29 2.48 13.91 -9.31
CA GLU A 29 2.85 12.69 -10.03
C GLU A 29 1.69 11.68 -10.03
N ARG A 30 1.63 10.89 -11.11
CA ARG A 30 0.70 9.76 -11.22
C ARG A 30 1.30 8.54 -10.55
N VAL A 31 0.62 8.06 -9.52
CA VAL A 31 0.93 6.81 -8.84
C VAL A 31 0.30 5.68 -9.64
N ARG A 32 1.10 4.66 -9.98
CA ARG A 32 0.61 3.42 -10.60
C ARG A 32 1.22 2.21 -9.90
N VAL A 33 0.42 1.45 -9.18
CA VAL A 33 0.85 0.29 -8.40
C VAL A 33 0.08 -0.95 -8.85
N GLU A 34 0.80 -1.93 -9.40
CA GLU A 34 0.27 -3.27 -9.66
C GLU A 34 0.46 -4.13 -8.42
N VAL A 35 -0.66 -4.51 -7.80
CA VAL A 35 -0.71 -5.40 -6.66
C VAL A 35 -1.00 -6.80 -7.16
N GLU A 36 -0.09 -7.73 -6.90
CA GLU A 36 -0.32 -9.16 -7.01
C GLU A 36 -0.63 -9.70 -5.62
N ASN A 37 -1.76 -10.39 -5.47
CA ASN A 37 -2.16 -10.99 -4.22
C ASN A 37 -1.52 -12.38 -4.07
N GLY A 38 -0.43 -12.45 -3.31
CA GLY A 38 0.23 -13.70 -2.97
C GLY A 38 -0.36 -14.39 -1.73
N LEU A 39 -1.44 -13.89 -1.15
CA LEU A 39 -2.14 -14.55 -0.04
C LEU A 39 -2.99 -15.71 -0.57
N ALA A 40 -3.22 -16.71 0.30
CA ALA A 40 -4.21 -17.76 0.08
C ALA A 40 -5.67 -17.26 0.31
N GLU A 41 -5.86 -15.95 0.47
CA GLU A 41 -7.13 -15.30 0.79
C GLU A 41 -7.28 -14.01 0.01
N LYS A 42 -8.49 -13.44 -0.01
CA LYS A 42 -8.76 -12.17 -0.71
C LYS A 42 -8.15 -10.98 0.02
N THR A 43 -7.73 -9.96 -0.72
CA THR A 43 -7.26 -8.69 -0.14
C THR A 43 -7.68 -7.47 -0.98
N THR A 44 -7.36 -6.29 -0.49
CA THR A 44 -7.42 -5.00 -1.20
C THR A 44 -6.27 -4.13 -0.71
N VAL A 45 -6.04 -2.98 -1.35
CA VAL A 45 -5.19 -1.91 -0.81
C VAL A 45 -6.00 -0.63 -0.76
N HIS A 46 -6.14 -0.08 0.45
CA HIS A 46 -6.66 1.24 0.71
C HIS A 46 -5.50 2.23 0.93
N TRP A 47 -5.67 3.44 0.41
CA TRP A 47 -4.67 4.51 0.40
C TRP A 47 -5.05 5.55 1.46
N HIS A 48 -4.69 5.27 2.71
CA HIS A 48 -5.16 6.02 3.85
C HIS A 48 -4.66 7.47 3.82
N ARG A 49 -5.61 8.42 3.88
CA ARG A 49 -5.44 9.87 3.69
C ARG A 49 -5.10 10.33 2.26
N VAL A 50 -5.26 9.49 1.24
CA VAL A 50 -5.06 9.90 -0.16
C VAL A 50 -6.41 10.13 -0.83
N ARG A 51 -6.60 11.30 -1.47
CA ARG A 51 -7.77 11.55 -2.33
C ARG A 51 -7.61 10.84 -3.67
N VAL A 52 -8.14 9.62 -3.74
CA VAL A 52 -8.12 8.79 -4.96
C VAL A 52 -9.48 8.77 -5.67
N PRO A 53 -9.54 8.46 -6.98
CA PRO A 53 -10.80 8.14 -7.63
C PRO A 53 -11.53 7.01 -6.90
N HIS A 54 -12.87 7.06 -6.85
CA HIS A 54 -13.68 6.08 -6.11
C HIS A 54 -13.29 4.63 -6.41
N ALA A 55 -13.01 4.27 -7.67
CA ALA A 55 -12.64 2.90 -8.06
C ALA A 55 -11.26 2.41 -7.55
N MET A 56 -10.47 3.29 -6.93
CA MET A 56 -9.09 3.03 -6.48
C MET A 56 -8.96 3.03 -4.96
N ASP A 57 -10.06 3.22 -4.22
CA ASP A 57 -10.04 3.43 -2.78
C ASP A 57 -9.84 2.14 -1.95
N GLY A 58 -10.03 0.94 -2.52
CA GLY A 58 -9.69 -0.29 -1.80
C GLY A 58 -10.73 -0.81 -0.81
N VAL A 59 -11.92 -0.21 -0.73
CA VAL A 59 -13.03 -0.70 0.09
C VAL A 59 -13.75 -1.85 -0.62
N PRO A 60 -13.66 -3.09 -0.11
CA PRO A 60 -14.22 -4.26 -0.77
C PRO A 60 -15.74 -4.15 -0.92
N HIS A 61 -16.27 -4.54 -2.09
CA HIS A 61 -17.68 -4.56 -2.45
C HIS A 61 -18.38 -3.19 -2.57
N LEU A 62 -17.71 -2.10 -2.20
CA LEU A 62 -18.20 -0.74 -2.40
C LEU A 62 -17.48 -0.07 -3.57
N THR A 63 -16.14 -0.06 -3.51
CA THR A 63 -15.29 0.68 -4.47
C THR A 63 -14.67 -0.24 -5.51
N GLN A 64 -14.41 -1.50 -5.12
CA GLN A 64 -13.87 -2.54 -5.99
C GLN A 64 -14.28 -3.94 -5.52
N LYS A 65 -14.13 -4.94 -6.39
CA LYS A 65 -14.12 -6.35 -5.97
C LYS A 65 -12.79 -6.64 -5.23
N PRO A 66 -12.80 -7.46 -4.16
CA PRO A 66 -11.56 -7.92 -3.56
C PRO A 66 -10.68 -8.68 -4.56
N ILE A 67 -9.37 -8.52 -4.45
CA ILE A 67 -8.36 -9.20 -5.26
C ILE A 67 -8.27 -10.65 -4.76
N GLY A 68 -8.59 -11.63 -5.61
CA GLY A 68 -8.49 -13.06 -5.30
C GLY A 68 -7.04 -13.54 -5.13
N ALA A 69 -6.87 -14.74 -4.58
CA ALA A 69 -5.54 -15.36 -4.46
C ALA A 69 -4.92 -15.57 -5.85
N GLY A 70 -3.67 -15.13 -6.04
CA GLY A 70 -2.97 -15.14 -7.32
C GLY A 70 -3.45 -14.10 -8.34
N GLU A 71 -4.51 -13.35 -8.03
CA GLU A 71 -5.02 -12.30 -8.92
C GLU A 71 -4.22 -10.99 -8.76
N ARG A 72 -4.43 -10.10 -9.74
CA ARG A 72 -3.76 -8.80 -9.82
C ARG A 72 -4.77 -7.68 -9.94
N PHE A 73 -4.41 -6.52 -9.40
CA PHE A 73 -5.15 -5.28 -9.57
C PHE A 73 -4.19 -4.10 -9.72
N VAL A 74 -4.52 -3.18 -10.62
CA VAL A 74 -3.72 -1.96 -10.83
C VAL A 74 -4.45 -0.80 -10.18
N TYR A 75 -3.80 -0.20 -9.18
CA TYR A 75 -4.20 1.07 -8.60
C TYR A 75 -3.53 2.21 -9.37
N GLU A 76 -4.32 3.21 -9.75
CA GLU A 76 -3.81 4.34 -10.52
C GLU A 76 -4.52 5.64 -10.15
N PHE A 77 -3.79 6.62 -9.63
CA PHE A 77 -4.32 7.89 -9.15
C PHE A 77 -3.26 8.98 -9.15
N ASP A 78 -3.68 10.24 -9.14
CA ASP A 78 -2.77 11.39 -9.06
C ASP A 78 -2.53 11.76 -7.59
N ALA A 79 -1.27 12.00 -7.22
CA ALA A 79 -0.87 12.40 -5.87
C ALA A 79 -1.14 13.89 -5.64
N VAL A 80 -2.42 14.25 -5.40
CA VAL A 80 -2.84 15.66 -5.36
C VAL A 80 -2.54 16.38 -4.04
N ASP A 81 -2.44 15.67 -2.93
CA ASP A 81 -2.14 16.21 -1.60
C ASP A 81 -0.75 15.79 -1.13
N VAL A 82 -0.06 16.71 -0.47
CA VAL A 82 1.22 16.43 0.19
C VAL A 82 1.01 15.81 1.56
N GLY A 83 1.98 15.03 2.01
CA GLY A 83 2.09 14.61 3.41
C GLY A 83 2.41 13.14 3.63
N ILE A 84 2.29 12.76 4.90
CA ILE A 84 2.51 11.40 5.39
C ILE A 84 1.18 10.64 5.34
N CYS A 85 1.12 9.67 4.44
CA CYS A 85 0.05 8.73 4.21
C CYS A 85 0.57 7.30 4.44
N TRP A 86 -0.31 6.32 4.26
CA TRP A 86 0.07 4.91 4.34
C TRP A 86 -0.92 4.07 3.55
N TYR A 87 -0.55 2.83 3.25
CA TYR A 87 -1.40 1.88 2.55
C TYR A 87 -1.60 0.64 3.40
N HIS A 88 -2.83 0.09 3.37
CA HIS A 88 -3.19 -1.12 4.11
C HIS A 88 -4.45 -1.78 3.53
N PRO A 89 -4.72 -3.08 3.78
CA PRO A 89 -5.97 -3.71 3.37
C PRO A 89 -7.19 -3.14 4.08
N HIS A 90 -8.30 -3.06 3.33
CA HIS A 90 -9.64 -2.87 3.89
C HIS A 90 -10.46 -4.18 3.88
N GLN A 91 -9.89 -5.24 3.31
CA GLN A 91 -10.41 -6.60 3.37
C GLN A 91 -9.78 -7.33 4.57
N ARG A 92 -10.63 -7.87 5.48
CA ARG A 92 -10.19 -8.53 6.73
C ARG A 92 -9.13 -7.71 7.49
N SER A 93 -9.32 -6.39 7.57
CA SER A 93 -8.30 -5.43 8.01
C SER A 93 -7.68 -5.80 9.37
N PHE A 94 -8.49 -6.22 10.34
CA PHE A 94 -8.01 -6.62 11.67
C PHE A 94 -6.90 -7.68 11.60
N GLU A 95 -7.10 -8.71 10.78
CA GLU A 95 -6.14 -9.81 10.64
C GLU A 95 -4.99 -9.46 9.71
N GLN A 96 -5.28 -8.86 8.55
CA GLN A 96 -4.26 -8.62 7.54
C GLN A 96 -3.29 -7.51 7.99
N VAL A 97 -3.78 -6.43 8.59
CA VAL A 97 -2.92 -5.39 9.17
C VAL A 97 -2.11 -5.95 10.33
N GLY A 98 -2.73 -6.75 11.21
CA GLY A 98 -2.04 -7.43 12.32
C GLY A 98 -0.95 -8.41 11.86
N ARG A 99 -1.00 -8.88 10.61
CA ARG A 99 0.05 -9.72 9.98
C ARG A 99 1.13 -8.91 9.25
N GLY A 100 1.13 -7.59 9.36
CA GLY A 100 2.14 -6.72 8.76
C GLY A 100 1.85 -6.23 7.35
N LEU A 101 0.61 -6.37 6.86
CA LEU A 101 0.21 -5.89 5.53
C LEU A 101 -0.10 -4.39 5.60
N TYR A 102 0.94 -3.58 5.73
CA TYR A 102 0.86 -2.12 5.70
C TYR A 102 2.22 -1.52 5.35
N GLY A 103 2.24 -0.29 4.85
CA GLY A 103 3.49 0.43 4.61
C GLY A 103 3.29 1.93 4.43
N PRO A 104 4.37 2.73 4.56
CA PRO A 104 4.28 4.17 4.44
C PRO A 104 4.13 4.60 2.98
N LEU A 105 3.37 5.68 2.77
CA LEU A 105 3.27 6.40 1.51
C LEU A 105 3.57 7.87 1.78
N ILE A 106 4.64 8.38 1.19
CA ILE A 106 5.06 9.77 1.35
C ILE A 106 4.80 10.52 0.05
N ILE A 107 3.99 11.57 0.10
CA ILE A 107 3.77 12.49 -1.02
C ILE A 107 4.53 13.77 -0.72
N GLU A 108 5.65 13.96 -1.42
CA GLU A 108 6.59 15.06 -1.22
C GLU A 108 6.01 16.39 -1.69
N GLU A 109 6.30 17.43 -0.92
CA GLU A 109 6.04 18.81 -1.30
C GLU A 109 6.89 19.21 -2.52
N PRO A 110 6.37 20.02 -3.46
CA PRO A 110 7.14 20.49 -4.62
C PRO A 110 8.44 21.20 -4.23
N LYS A 111 8.42 21.91 -3.09
CA LYS A 111 9.58 22.56 -2.50
C LYS A 111 9.99 21.79 -1.25
N ALA A 112 11.16 21.16 -1.29
CA ALA A 112 11.68 20.41 -0.16
C ALA A 112 11.83 21.28 1.09
N VAL A 113 11.39 20.75 2.22
CA VAL A 113 11.68 21.30 3.55
C VAL A 113 13.15 21.03 3.87
N ARG A 114 13.87 22.04 4.38
CA ARG A 114 15.26 21.87 4.79
C ARG A 114 15.31 21.06 6.08
N ALA A 115 15.84 19.84 5.99
CA ALA A 115 16.16 18.99 7.13
C ALA A 115 17.54 18.34 6.94
N ASP A 116 18.25 18.05 8.03
CA ASP A 116 19.52 17.31 7.95
C ASP A 116 19.27 15.82 7.64
N ARG A 117 18.14 15.30 8.14
CA ARG A 117 17.65 13.93 7.96
C ARG A 117 16.13 13.92 7.97
N GLU A 118 15.56 13.05 7.14
CA GLU A 118 14.16 12.65 7.17
C GLU A 118 14.13 11.16 7.47
N VAL A 119 13.32 10.74 8.45
CA VAL A 119 13.23 9.35 8.89
C VAL A 119 11.77 8.97 9.06
N THR A 120 11.33 7.93 8.37
CA THR A 120 9.97 7.40 8.48
C THR A 120 9.90 6.34 9.58
N TRP A 121 9.07 6.59 10.60
CA TRP A 121 8.80 5.63 11.68
C TRP A 121 7.36 5.13 11.56
N MET A 122 7.20 3.83 11.34
CA MET A 122 5.90 3.16 11.43
C MET A 122 5.86 2.45 12.78
N LEU A 123 4.85 2.78 13.59
CA LEU A 123 4.68 2.23 14.93
C LEU A 123 3.52 1.23 14.92
N GLY A 124 3.74 0.09 15.58
CA GLY A 124 2.75 -0.97 15.81
C GLY A 124 3.14 -1.75 17.06
N ASP A 125 2.18 -2.46 17.65
CA ASP A 125 2.30 -3.28 18.86
C ASP A 125 2.26 -4.79 18.58
#